data_AF-A0A517NW56-F1
#
_entry.id   AF-A0A517NW56-F1
#
_cell.length_a   1.000
_cell.length_b   1.000
_cell.length_c   1.000
_cell.angle_alpha   90.00
_cell.angle_beta   90.00
_cell.angle_gamma   90.00
#
_symmetry.space_group_name_H-M   'P 1'
#
loop_
_entity.id
_entity.type
_entity.pdbx_description
1 polymer ?
#
loop_
_entity_poly.entity_id
_entity_poly.type
_entity_poly.pdbx_seq_one_letter_code
_entity_poly.pdbx_strand_id
1 'polypeptide(L)'
;MLRSLLKLIKNQESVDAVNDVPPVGETASHPAGSDTDSRSISDGPMIAGKIGAGGIVEVSQPPVPAANHRAWLLSKDLTHIKICSPRRCERLAKYGIVTAGDLAKVDAEHLVQQMNAPHSAVRSLRRYSASIRLAASVPGMMPRDAQLLICIHRHSVRAIAIDSPTCLYQDLQRFAHSTAGRRLVRERRLPSLRKVKSWVKNCREQGGNQAPMRAAA
;
A
#
# COMPACT_ATOMS: atom_id res chain seq x y z
N MET A 1 -26.12 32.11 -21.61
CA MET A 1 -24.72 31.63 -21.52
C MET A 1 -24.37 30.82 -20.27
N LEU A 2 -25.13 30.91 -19.15
CA LEU A 2 -24.85 30.16 -17.91
C LEU A 2 -25.07 28.64 -17.96
N ARG A 3 -25.84 28.11 -18.93
CA ARG A 3 -26.08 26.65 -19.07
C ARG A 3 -24.92 25.90 -19.74
N SER A 4 -24.06 26.58 -20.52
CA SER A 4 -22.88 25.96 -21.15
C SER A 4 -21.71 25.80 -20.18
N LEU A 5 -21.57 26.70 -19.19
CA LEU A 5 -20.55 26.59 -18.14
C LEU A 5 -20.85 25.47 -17.12
N LEU A 6 -22.14 25.23 -16.82
CA LEU A 6 -22.56 24.12 -15.96
C LEU A 6 -22.36 22.74 -16.61
N LYS A 7 -22.40 22.65 -17.95
CA LYS A 7 -22.02 21.44 -18.68
C LYS A 7 -20.50 21.24 -18.74
N LEU A 8 -19.69 22.31 -18.76
CA LEU A 8 -18.23 22.18 -18.73
C LEU A 8 -17.71 21.67 -17.37
N ILE A 9 -18.33 22.08 -16.26
CA ILE A 9 -17.99 21.57 -14.90
C ILE A 9 -18.36 20.08 -14.78
N LYS A 10 -19.50 19.65 -15.33
CA LYS A 10 -19.88 18.23 -15.41
C LYS A 10 -18.99 17.42 -16.35
N ASN A 11 -18.38 18.04 -17.37
CA ASN A 11 -17.49 17.36 -18.31
C ASN A 11 -16.07 17.17 -17.75
N GLN A 12 -15.63 18.02 -16.80
CA GLN A 12 -14.39 17.81 -16.05
C GLN A 12 -14.52 16.70 -14.99
N GLU A 13 -15.74 16.32 -14.62
CA GLU A 13 -16.05 15.18 -13.74
C GLU A 13 -15.70 13.82 -14.37
N SER A 14 -15.49 13.78 -15.69
CA SER A 14 -15.05 12.60 -16.45
C SER A 14 -13.54 12.35 -16.36
N VAL A 15 -12.70 13.39 -16.23
CA VAL A 15 -11.23 13.25 -16.32
C VAL A 15 -10.56 12.78 -15.03
N ASP A 16 -11.18 13.01 -13.86
CA ASP A 16 -10.69 12.47 -12.58
C ASP A 16 -11.18 11.04 -12.28
N ALA A 17 -12.18 10.56 -13.05
CA ALA A 17 -12.63 9.17 -13.05
C ALA A 17 -11.68 8.22 -13.82
N VAL A 18 -10.71 8.77 -14.56
CA VAL A 18 -9.77 8.00 -15.41
C VAL A 18 -8.49 7.57 -14.68
N ASN A 19 -8.39 7.76 -13.36
CA ASN A 19 -7.25 7.26 -12.57
C ASN A 19 -7.63 6.22 -11.50
N ASP A 20 -8.77 5.56 -11.68
CA ASP A 20 -9.04 4.29 -11.02
C ASP A 20 -8.32 3.19 -11.79
N VAL A 21 -7.46 2.45 -11.12
CA VAL A 21 -6.86 1.22 -11.64
C VAL A 21 -8.00 0.27 -12.05
N PRO A 22 -8.21 -0.02 -13.35
CA PRO A 22 -9.16 -1.06 -13.74
C PRO A 22 -8.63 -2.44 -13.30
N PRO A 23 -9.51 -3.44 -13.14
CA PRO A 23 -9.12 -4.79 -12.74
C PRO A 23 -8.15 -5.40 -13.77
N VAL A 24 -7.08 -6.03 -13.29
CA VAL A 24 -6.26 -6.91 -14.12
C VAL A 24 -7.13 -8.13 -14.43
N GLY A 25 -7.64 -8.19 -15.65
CA GLY A 25 -8.25 -9.37 -16.22
C GLY A 25 -7.18 -10.45 -16.40
N GLU A 26 -7.53 -11.63 -15.92
CA GLU A 26 -6.79 -12.87 -15.91
C GLU A 26 -6.70 -13.45 -17.33
N THR A 27 -5.49 -13.56 -17.88
CA THR A 27 -5.13 -14.56 -18.90
C THR A 27 -3.67 -14.96 -18.71
N ALA A 28 -3.47 -16.10 -18.05
CA ALA A 28 -2.18 -16.79 -18.01
C ALA A 28 -1.97 -17.53 -19.34
N SER A 29 -0.84 -17.27 -20.01
CA SER A 29 -0.26 -18.18 -20.99
C SER A 29 1.27 -18.10 -20.89
N HIS A 30 1.86 -19.19 -20.38
CA HIS A 30 3.27 -19.58 -20.60
C HIS A 30 3.48 -19.97 -22.07
N PRO A 31 4.70 -19.87 -22.63
CA PRO A 31 5.72 -20.94 -22.55
C PRO A 31 7.13 -20.40 -22.20
N ALA A 32 7.92 -21.07 -21.36
CA ALA A 32 8.84 -22.18 -21.66
C ALA A 32 9.99 -21.80 -22.61
N GLY A 33 11.22 -21.84 -22.11
CA GLY A 33 12.45 -21.64 -22.86
C GLY A 33 13.67 -21.66 -21.94
N SER A 34 14.39 -22.77 -22.00
CA SER A 34 15.67 -23.12 -21.39
C SER A 34 16.83 -22.26 -21.97
N ASP A 35 18.11 -22.27 -21.59
CA ASP A 35 19.05 -23.30 -21.13
C ASP A 35 20.38 -22.59 -20.79
N THR A 36 21.24 -23.25 -19.99
CA THR A 36 22.75 -23.21 -20.02
C THR A 36 23.52 -21.89 -19.76
N ASP A 37 24.75 -21.84 -19.25
CA ASP A 37 25.65 -22.71 -18.46
C ASP A 37 26.92 -21.85 -18.14
N SER A 38 27.55 -22.11 -17.00
CA SER A 38 28.95 -21.90 -16.57
C SER A 38 29.94 -21.01 -17.36
N ARG A 39 30.71 -20.16 -16.63
CA ARG A 39 32.17 -20.38 -16.37
C ARG A 39 32.85 -19.29 -15.52
N SER A 40 33.80 -19.78 -14.73
CA SER A 40 34.74 -19.15 -13.79
C SER A 40 35.84 -18.27 -14.44
N ILE A 41 36.52 -17.44 -13.63
CA ILE A 41 37.97 -17.46 -13.30
C ILE A 41 38.57 -16.05 -13.00
N SER A 42 39.26 -15.99 -11.84
CA SER A 42 40.46 -15.24 -11.40
C SER A 42 40.60 -13.71 -11.31
N ASP A 43 41.05 -13.32 -10.11
CA ASP A 43 42.21 -12.46 -9.75
C ASP A 43 42.19 -10.94 -9.92
N GLY A 44 42.59 -10.26 -8.83
CA GLY A 44 42.57 -8.81 -8.58
C GLY A 44 43.69 -8.00 -9.27
N PRO A 45 43.98 -6.75 -8.85
CA PRO A 45 44.33 -6.42 -7.46
C PRO A 45 43.86 -5.05 -6.90
N MET A 46 44.06 -4.92 -5.58
CA MET A 46 44.27 -3.74 -4.72
C MET A 46 44.14 -2.32 -5.34
N ILE A 47 43.22 -1.53 -4.76
CA ILE A 47 43.38 -0.07 -4.63
C ILE A 47 43.06 0.37 -3.20
N ALA A 48 44.08 0.94 -2.54
CA ALA A 48 43.98 1.63 -1.27
C ALA A 48 43.35 3.02 -1.48
N GLY A 49 42.35 3.37 -0.67
CA GLY A 49 41.62 4.65 -0.80
C GLY A 49 41.00 5.13 0.50
N LYS A 50 41.82 5.85 1.28
CA LYS A 50 41.51 6.91 2.25
C LYS A 50 40.15 6.90 2.96
N ILE A 51 40.27 6.69 4.27
CA ILE A 51 39.30 6.91 5.34
C ILE A 51 38.98 8.41 5.40
N GLY A 52 37.76 8.78 4.98
CA GLY A 52 37.18 10.10 5.15
C GLY A 52 36.03 10.01 6.15
N ALA A 53 36.24 10.58 7.34
CA ALA A 53 35.24 10.72 8.38
C ALA A 53 34.03 11.53 7.87
N GLY A 54 32.90 10.86 7.73
CA GLY A 54 31.60 11.47 7.45
C GLY A 54 30.55 10.64 8.17
N GLY A 55 30.32 10.98 9.45
CA GLY A 55 29.32 10.32 10.28
C GLY A 55 27.95 10.40 9.65
N ILE A 56 27.53 9.29 9.03
CA ILE A 56 26.16 9.11 8.60
C ILE A 56 25.39 8.86 9.89
N VAL A 57 24.61 9.86 10.31
CA VAL A 57 23.67 9.72 11.41
C VAL A 57 22.70 8.62 11.04
N GLU A 58 22.95 7.42 11.56
CA GLU A 58 22.01 6.32 11.54
C GLU A 58 20.80 6.77 12.34
N VAL A 59 19.76 7.21 11.63
CA VAL A 59 18.43 7.46 12.22
C VAL A 59 17.91 6.11 12.71
N SER A 60 18.33 5.77 13.93
CA SER A 60 17.78 4.71 14.74
C SER A 60 16.33 5.06 15.00
N GLN A 61 15.42 4.53 14.18
CA GLN A 61 14.01 4.53 14.54
C GLN A 61 13.87 3.61 15.75
N PRO A 62 13.42 4.12 16.92
CA PRO A 62 13.24 3.29 18.10
C PRO A 62 12.19 2.20 17.82
N PRO A 63 12.26 1.04 18.50
CA PRO A 63 11.25 -0.01 18.38
C PRO A 63 9.95 0.55 18.96
N VAL A 64 9.05 1.01 18.10
CA VAL A 64 7.73 1.49 18.53
C VAL A 64 7.02 0.29 19.18
N PRO A 65 6.73 0.32 20.50
CA PRO A 65 6.11 -0.79 21.18
C PRO A 65 4.74 -1.07 20.54
N ALA A 66 4.45 -2.34 20.30
CA ALA A 66 3.31 -2.81 19.50
C ALA A 66 1.94 -2.30 19.98
N ALA A 67 1.83 -1.74 21.18
CA ALA A 67 0.63 -1.10 21.71
C ALA A 67 0.27 0.25 21.07
N ASN A 68 1.24 1.00 20.49
CA ASN A 68 0.98 2.37 20.03
C ASN A 68 0.89 2.54 18.51
N HIS A 69 1.30 1.56 17.70
CA HIS A 69 1.26 1.69 16.22
C HIS A 69 -0.16 1.88 15.71
N ARG A 70 -1.09 1.03 16.17
CA ARG A 70 -2.50 1.09 15.75
C ARG A 70 -3.15 2.40 16.17
N ALA A 71 -3.02 2.77 17.44
CA ALA A 71 -3.62 3.99 17.99
C ALA A 71 -3.08 5.24 17.27
N TRP A 72 -1.75 5.30 17.09
CA TRP A 72 -1.09 6.36 16.34
C TRP A 72 -1.59 6.44 14.90
N LEU A 73 -1.69 5.32 14.19
CA LEU A 73 -2.09 5.32 12.78
C LEU A 73 -3.54 5.80 12.61
N LEU A 74 -4.45 5.33 13.46
CA LEU A 74 -5.86 5.69 13.38
C LEU A 74 -6.11 7.16 13.77
N SER A 75 -5.29 7.75 14.64
CA SER A 75 -5.40 9.15 15.02
C SER A 75 -4.79 10.13 14.00
N LYS A 76 -4.12 9.64 12.96
CA LYS A 76 -3.46 10.51 11.97
C LYS A 76 -4.42 11.01 10.89
N ASP A 77 -4.20 12.25 10.47
CA ASP A 77 -4.93 12.87 9.36
C ASP A 77 -4.68 12.17 8.04
N LEU A 78 -5.71 12.09 7.20
CA LEU A 78 -5.64 11.45 5.89
C LEU A 78 -4.64 12.12 4.94
N THR A 79 -4.44 13.43 5.06
CA THR A 79 -3.49 14.21 4.25
C THR A 79 -2.05 13.77 4.53
N HIS A 80 -1.70 13.51 5.79
CA HIS A 80 -0.37 13.09 6.23
C HIS A 80 -0.05 11.65 5.81
N ILE A 81 -1.05 10.76 5.82
CA ILE A 81 -0.89 9.35 5.46
C ILE A 81 -0.69 9.18 3.94
N LYS A 82 -1.09 10.18 3.14
CA LYS A 82 -0.96 10.20 1.68
C LYS A 82 -1.59 8.97 1.01
N ILE A 83 -2.72 8.49 1.53
CA ILE A 83 -3.48 7.37 0.93
C ILE A 83 -4.38 7.81 -0.23
N CYS A 84 -4.95 9.01 -0.12
CA CYS A 84 -5.72 9.70 -1.14
C CYS A 84 -4.95 10.90 -1.72
N SER A 85 -5.43 11.44 -2.84
CA SER A 85 -4.98 12.75 -3.32
C SER A 85 -5.46 13.86 -2.37
N PRO A 86 -4.73 14.98 -2.22
CA PRO A 86 -5.12 16.08 -1.32
C PRO A 86 -6.56 16.56 -1.55
N ARG A 87 -6.93 16.80 -2.82
CA ARG A 87 -8.31 17.16 -3.21
C ARG A 87 -9.37 16.15 -2.76
N ARG A 88 -9.06 14.85 -2.79
CA ARG A 88 -9.99 13.81 -2.32
C ARG A 88 -10.09 13.82 -0.81
N CYS A 89 -8.97 14.03 -0.11
CA CYS A 89 -8.97 14.12 1.34
C CYS A 89 -9.75 15.39 1.80
N GLU A 90 -9.64 16.53 1.11
CA GLU A 90 -10.48 17.73 1.33
C GLU A 90 -11.97 17.45 1.10
N ARG A 91 -12.31 16.71 0.05
CA ARG A 91 -13.70 16.29 -0.21
C ARG A 91 -14.25 15.41 0.91
N LEU A 92 -13.45 14.47 1.41
CA LEU A 92 -13.84 13.58 2.51
C LEU A 92 -14.02 14.33 3.84
N ALA A 93 -13.18 15.34 4.10
CA ALA A 93 -13.28 16.17 5.30
C ALA A 93 -14.64 16.89 5.41
N LYS A 94 -15.26 17.26 4.27
CA LYS A 94 -16.62 17.86 4.24
C LYS A 94 -17.72 16.94 4.78
N TYR A 95 -17.47 15.63 4.83
CA TYR A 95 -18.40 14.61 5.33
C TYR A 95 -17.96 14.05 6.70
N GLY A 96 -17.08 14.76 7.41
CA GLY A 96 -16.61 14.38 8.74
C GLY A 96 -15.50 13.32 8.76
N ILE A 97 -14.89 13.02 7.61
CA ILE A 97 -13.84 12.00 7.52
C ILE A 97 -12.49 12.72 7.43
N VAL A 98 -11.85 12.91 8.57
CA VAL A 98 -10.58 13.65 8.68
C VAL A 98 -9.42 12.71 8.99
N THR A 99 -9.66 11.70 9.82
CA THR A 99 -8.63 10.77 10.29
C THR A 99 -8.65 9.44 9.55
N ALA A 100 -7.55 8.68 9.64
CA ALA A 100 -7.53 7.29 9.19
C ALA A 100 -8.54 6.42 9.94
N GLY A 101 -8.78 6.69 11.21
CA GLY A 101 -9.79 6.01 12.02
C GLY A 101 -11.19 6.15 11.46
N ASP A 102 -11.56 7.37 11.04
CA ASP A 102 -12.87 7.65 10.45
C ASP A 102 -13.04 6.89 9.13
N LEU A 103 -12.02 6.96 8.27
CA LEU A 103 -12.04 6.27 6.97
C LEU A 103 -12.01 4.74 7.10
N ALA A 104 -11.46 4.21 8.18
CA ALA A 104 -11.46 2.76 8.43
C ALA A 104 -12.86 2.23 8.83
N LYS A 105 -13.68 3.07 9.46
CA LYS A 105 -15.01 2.69 9.99
C LYS A 105 -16.17 3.06 9.07
N VAL A 106 -15.97 4.00 8.15
CA VAL A 106 -17.05 4.49 7.29
C VAL A 106 -17.63 3.40 6.39
N ASP A 107 -18.94 3.42 6.21
CA ASP A 107 -19.62 2.67 5.16
C ASP A 107 -19.39 3.38 3.82
N ALA A 108 -18.67 2.71 2.93
CA ALA A 108 -18.34 3.22 1.61
C ALA A 108 -19.57 3.42 0.71
N GLU A 109 -20.61 2.60 0.84
CA GLU A 109 -21.81 2.73 0.00
C GLU A 109 -22.63 3.95 0.41
N HIS A 110 -22.92 4.06 1.71
CA HIS A 110 -23.64 5.20 2.27
C HIS A 110 -22.92 6.53 2.00
N LEU A 111 -21.59 6.56 2.17
CA LEU A 111 -20.81 7.76 1.90
C LEU A 111 -20.87 8.18 0.42
N VAL A 112 -20.78 7.23 -0.52
CA VAL A 112 -20.84 7.54 -1.96
C VAL A 112 -22.21 8.08 -2.36
N GLN A 113 -23.28 7.51 -1.80
CA GLN A 113 -24.64 8.00 -1.98
C GLN A 113 -24.77 9.44 -1.45
N GLN A 114 -24.29 9.70 -0.24
CA GLN A 114 -24.33 11.03 0.38
C GLN A 114 -23.48 12.06 -0.40
N MET A 115 -22.37 11.63 -0.98
CA MET A 115 -21.50 12.46 -1.80
C MET A 115 -22.02 12.69 -3.23
N ASN A 116 -23.09 12.01 -3.64
CA ASN A 116 -23.54 11.89 -5.03
C ASN A 116 -22.37 11.56 -5.99
N ALA A 117 -21.49 10.66 -5.56
CA ALA A 117 -20.30 10.25 -6.29
C ALA A 117 -20.60 9.03 -7.19
N PRO A 118 -19.79 8.77 -8.23
CA PRO A 118 -19.99 7.59 -9.07
C PRO A 118 -19.81 6.31 -8.25
N HIS A 119 -20.57 5.26 -8.58
CA HIS A 119 -20.51 3.98 -7.88
C HIS A 119 -19.11 3.33 -7.91
N SER A 120 -18.28 3.65 -8.91
CA SER A 120 -16.87 3.25 -8.95
C SER A 120 -16.06 3.72 -7.73
N ALA A 121 -16.45 4.84 -7.11
CA ALA A 121 -15.80 5.39 -5.92
C ALA A 121 -15.94 4.46 -4.70
N VAL A 122 -16.99 3.62 -4.64
CA VAL A 122 -17.18 2.63 -3.56
C VAL A 122 -15.98 1.68 -3.51
N ARG A 123 -15.51 1.21 -4.66
CA ARG A 123 -14.37 0.29 -4.75
C ARG A 123 -13.09 0.95 -4.26
N SER A 124 -12.87 2.21 -4.61
CA SER A 124 -11.73 3.00 -4.15
C SER A 124 -11.75 3.23 -2.64
N LEU A 125 -12.90 3.58 -2.06
CA LEU A 125 -13.06 3.77 -0.62
C LEU A 125 -12.88 2.47 0.17
N ARG A 126 -13.46 1.36 -0.30
CA ARG A 126 -13.23 0.03 0.30
C ARG A 126 -11.76 -0.34 0.31
N ARG A 127 -11.04 -0.02 -0.78
CA ARG A 127 -9.60 -0.23 -0.86
C ARG A 127 -8.85 0.59 0.18
N TYR A 128 -9.19 1.87 0.34
CA TYR A 128 -8.55 2.72 1.35
C TYR A 128 -8.81 2.22 2.77
N SER A 129 -10.07 1.92 3.11
CA SER A 129 -10.45 1.36 4.40
C SER A 129 -9.74 0.04 4.67
N ALA A 130 -9.69 -0.88 3.70
CA ALA A 130 -8.94 -2.13 3.82
C ALA A 130 -7.44 -1.91 4.05
N SER A 131 -6.85 -0.93 3.36
CA SER A 131 -5.42 -0.61 3.50
C SER A 131 -5.10 -0.08 4.89
N ILE A 132 -5.96 0.78 5.43
CA ILE A 132 -5.83 1.30 6.80
C ILE A 132 -5.97 0.17 7.81
N ARG A 133 -6.98 -0.69 7.68
CA ARG A 133 -7.20 -1.82 8.60
C ARG A 133 -6.03 -2.80 8.61
N LEU A 134 -5.48 -3.11 7.43
CA LEU A 134 -4.31 -3.98 7.30
C LEU A 134 -3.07 -3.32 7.94
N ALA A 135 -2.78 -2.07 7.60
CA ALA A 135 -1.64 -1.34 8.17
C ALA A 135 -1.76 -1.14 9.68
N ALA A 136 -2.97 -0.95 10.20
CA ALA A 136 -3.25 -0.87 11.63
C ALA A 136 -3.04 -2.21 12.36
N SER A 137 -3.02 -3.32 11.63
CA SER A 137 -2.79 -4.66 12.20
C SER A 137 -1.31 -5.05 12.14
N VAL A 138 -0.53 -4.54 11.18
CA VAL A 138 0.89 -4.88 11.02
C VAL A 138 1.80 -3.72 11.50
N PRO A 139 2.54 -3.89 12.61
CA PRO A 139 3.46 -2.88 13.13
C PRO A 139 4.47 -2.43 12.08
N GLY A 140 4.68 -1.10 12.00
CA GLY A 140 5.62 -0.50 11.06
C GLY A 140 5.16 -0.49 9.60
N MET A 141 3.92 -0.94 9.31
CA MET A 141 3.32 -0.82 7.98
C MET A 141 2.55 0.49 7.85
N MET A 142 2.76 1.19 6.75
CA MET A 142 1.98 2.38 6.40
C MET A 142 0.76 2.00 5.55
N PRO A 143 -0.38 2.71 5.64
CA PRO A 143 -1.56 2.43 4.81
C PRO A 143 -1.28 2.44 3.30
N ARG A 144 -0.35 3.29 2.85
CA ARG A 144 0.13 3.30 1.46
C ARG A 144 0.78 1.97 1.06
N ASP A 145 1.62 1.42 1.93
CA ASP A 145 2.32 0.15 1.67
C ASP A 145 1.31 -1.01 1.66
N ALA A 146 0.36 -1.00 2.61
CA ALA A 146 -0.75 -1.95 2.65
C ALA A 146 -1.63 -1.89 1.38
N GLN A 147 -1.81 -0.71 0.78
CA GLN A 147 -2.56 -0.57 -0.46
C GLN A 147 -1.88 -1.29 -1.63
N LEU A 148 -0.55 -1.31 -1.69
CA LEU A 148 0.19 -2.10 -2.69
C LEU A 148 -0.07 -3.60 -2.49
N LEU A 149 -0.02 -4.07 -1.24
CA LEU A 149 -0.29 -5.47 -0.91
C LEU A 149 -1.71 -5.89 -1.31
N ILE A 150 -2.70 -5.03 -1.08
CA ILE A 150 -4.08 -5.29 -1.50
C ILE A 150 -4.20 -5.37 -3.04
N CYS A 151 -3.46 -4.54 -3.77
CA CYS A 151 -3.45 -4.58 -5.24
C CYS A 151 -2.86 -5.88 -5.79
N ILE A 152 -1.93 -6.52 -5.08
CA ILE A 152 -1.40 -7.86 -5.40
C ILE A 152 -2.14 -8.97 -4.63
N HIS A 153 -3.38 -8.71 -4.21
CA HIS A 153 -4.30 -9.67 -3.60
C HIS A 153 -3.90 -10.21 -2.22
N ARG A 154 -2.97 -9.55 -1.51
CA ARG A 154 -2.61 -9.84 -0.12
C ARG A 154 -3.35 -8.91 0.82
N HIS A 155 -4.55 -9.34 1.22
CA HIS A 155 -5.51 -8.52 1.97
C HIS A 155 -5.59 -8.83 3.47
N SER A 156 -4.86 -9.85 3.95
CA SER A 156 -4.92 -10.27 5.36
C SER A 156 -3.54 -10.50 5.95
N VAL A 157 -3.44 -10.36 7.27
CA VAL A 157 -2.23 -10.69 8.05
C VAL A 157 -1.81 -12.14 7.80
N ARG A 158 -2.80 -13.06 7.74
CA ARG A 158 -2.53 -14.47 7.47
C ARG A 158 -1.93 -14.69 6.08
N ALA A 159 -2.47 -14.04 5.05
CA ALA A 159 -1.95 -14.15 3.68
C ALA A 159 -0.50 -13.67 3.60
N ILE A 160 -0.14 -12.61 4.31
CA ILE A 160 1.24 -12.10 4.37
C ILE A 160 2.14 -13.05 5.17
N ALA A 161 1.65 -13.63 6.26
CA ALA A 161 2.43 -14.52 7.13
C ALA A 161 2.89 -15.81 6.44
N ILE A 162 2.03 -16.39 5.58
CA ILE A 162 2.35 -17.62 4.85
C ILE A 162 3.22 -17.37 3.60
N ASP A 163 3.30 -16.12 3.13
CA ASP A 163 4.03 -15.78 1.91
C ASP A 163 5.56 -15.79 2.10
N SER A 164 6.28 -15.95 1.00
CA SER A 164 7.73 -15.77 0.95
C SER A 164 8.05 -14.29 0.77
N PRO A 165 8.90 -13.67 1.63
CA PRO A 165 9.25 -12.26 1.49
C PRO A 165 9.84 -11.91 0.12
N THR A 166 10.60 -12.83 -0.48
CA THR A 166 11.23 -12.63 -1.79
C THR A 166 10.20 -12.67 -2.90
N CYS A 167 9.29 -13.65 -2.90
CA CYS A 167 8.21 -13.75 -3.88
C CYS A 167 7.28 -12.54 -3.78
N LEU A 168 6.91 -12.16 -2.56
CA LEU A 168 6.07 -10.99 -2.29
C LEU A 168 6.71 -9.70 -2.82
N TYR A 169 8.03 -9.54 -2.67
CA TYR A 169 8.74 -8.40 -3.22
C TYR A 169 8.79 -8.41 -4.76
N GLN A 170 9.00 -9.58 -5.37
CA GLN A 170 8.97 -9.73 -6.84
C GLN A 170 7.58 -9.38 -7.40
N ASP A 171 6.51 -9.80 -6.73
CA ASP A 171 5.13 -9.44 -7.12
C ASP A 171 4.90 -7.93 -7.03
N LEU A 172 5.43 -7.27 -5.99
CA LEU A 172 5.38 -5.81 -5.89
C LEU A 172 6.15 -5.12 -7.02
N GLN A 173 7.32 -5.64 -7.41
CA GLN A 173 8.10 -5.12 -8.54
C GLN A 173 7.32 -5.29 -9.85
N ARG A 174 6.81 -6.49 -10.13
CA ARG A 174 5.98 -6.78 -11.32
C ARG A 174 4.76 -5.87 -11.37
N PHE A 175 4.06 -5.71 -10.25
CA PHE A 175 2.93 -4.79 -10.16
C PHE A 175 3.35 -3.35 -10.45
N ALA A 176 4.47 -2.87 -9.94
CA ALA A 176 4.95 -1.51 -10.19
C ALA A 176 5.23 -1.23 -11.68
N HIS A 177 5.59 -2.25 -12.46
CA HIS A 177 5.76 -2.12 -13.91
C HIS A 177 4.43 -2.10 -14.67
N SER A 178 3.35 -2.65 -14.09
CA SER A 178 2.02 -2.58 -14.69
C SER A 178 1.49 -1.14 -14.79
N THR A 179 0.58 -0.89 -15.74
CA THR A 179 -0.09 0.42 -15.89
C THR A 179 -0.79 0.86 -14.60
N ALA A 180 -1.39 -0.11 -13.90
CA ALA A 180 -2.02 0.09 -12.61
C ALA A 180 -1.04 0.53 -11.52
N GLY A 181 0.07 -0.20 -11.39
CA GLY A 181 1.10 0.08 -10.39
C GLY A 181 1.84 1.38 -10.66
N ARG A 182 2.17 1.70 -11.91
CA ARG A 182 2.76 3.00 -12.26
C ARG A 182 1.90 4.18 -11.81
N ARG A 183 0.57 4.08 -11.94
CA ARG A 183 -0.38 5.12 -11.47
C ARG A 183 -0.47 5.23 -9.95
N LEU A 184 -0.32 4.11 -9.24
CA LEU A 184 -0.40 4.06 -7.78
C LEU A 184 0.92 4.48 -7.11
N VAL A 185 2.04 3.97 -7.61
CA VAL A 185 3.40 4.25 -7.14
C VAL A 185 3.81 5.68 -7.54
N ARG A 186 3.48 6.11 -8.77
CA ARG A 186 3.88 7.40 -9.35
C ARG A 186 5.41 7.57 -9.22
N GLU A 187 5.87 8.74 -8.79
CA GLU A 187 7.28 9.06 -8.53
C GLU A 187 7.80 8.51 -7.18
N ARG A 188 7.01 7.71 -6.47
CA ARG A 188 7.42 7.20 -5.15
C ARG A 188 8.24 5.92 -5.28
N ARG A 189 9.09 5.67 -4.28
CA ARG A 189 9.80 4.39 -4.17
C ARG A 189 8.89 3.27 -3.66
N LEU A 190 9.11 2.08 -4.20
CA LEU A 190 8.59 0.84 -3.63
C LEU A 190 9.20 0.58 -2.24
N PRO A 191 8.50 -0.16 -1.37
CA PRO A 191 9.09 -0.61 -0.12
C PRO A 191 10.29 -1.51 -0.38
N SER A 192 11.33 -1.40 0.44
CA SER A 192 12.52 -2.24 0.30
C SER A 192 12.23 -3.69 0.73
N LEU A 193 13.03 -4.64 0.23
CA LEU A 193 12.94 -6.04 0.65
C LEU A 193 13.10 -6.21 2.18
N ARG A 194 13.95 -5.38 2.82
CA ARG A 194 14.11 -5.37 4.28
C ARG A 194 12.79 -5.05 5.00
N LYS A 195 12.01 -4.08 4.49
CA LYS A 195 10.68 -3.78 5.03
C LYS A 195 9.71 -4.94 4.83
N VAL A 196 9.68 -5.54 3.64
CA VAL A 196 8.82 -6.70 3.34
C VAL A 196 9.12 -7.86 4.29
N LYS A 197 10.40 -8.18 4.51
CA LYS A 197 10.84 -9.19 5.49
C LYS A 197 10.35 -8.87 6.91
N SER A 198 10.44 -7.61 7.33
CA SER A 198 9.93 -7.16 8.64
C SER A 198 8.42 -7.37 8.78
N TRP A 199 7.63 -7.02 7.76
CA TRP A 199 6.19 -7.24 7.78
C TRP A 199 5.81 -8.70 7.87
N VAL A 200 6.44 -9.57 7.05
CA VAL A 200 6.19 -11.02 7.09
C VAL A 200 6.54 -11.59 8.47
N LYS A 201 7.68 -11.19 9.05
CA LYS A 201 8.08 -11.57 10.41
C LYS A 201 7.01 -11.16 11.44
N ASN A 202 6.60 -9.89 11.45
CA ASN A 202 5.59 -9.38 12.37
C ASN A 202 4.24 -10.12 12.22
N CYS A 203 3.83 -10.44 10.98
CA CYS A 203 2.60 -11.18 10.73
C CYS A 203 2.67 -12.63 11.24
N ARG A 204 3.82 -13.28 11.14
CA ARG A 204 4.04 -14.64 11.68
C ARG A 204 4.00 -14.65 13.21
N GLU A 205 4.66 -13.69 13.84
CA GLU A 205 4.64 -13.53 15.29
C GLU A 205 3.22 -13.27 15.82
N GLN A 206 2.44 -12.45 15.13
CA GLN A 206 1.03 -12.24 15.47
C GLN A 206 0.16 -13.48 15.26
N GLY A 207 0.36 -14.22 14.17
CA GLY A 207 -0.37 -15.45 13.90
C GLY A 207 -0.07 -16.55 14.93
N GLY A 208 1.17 -16.59 15.45
CA GLY A 208 1.56 -17.46 16.57
C GLY A 208 0.96 -17.02 17.91
N ASN A 209 0.84 -15.70 18.14
CA ASN A 209 0.25 -15.15 19.36
C ASN A 209 -1.29 -15.16 19.37
N GLN A 210 -1.94 -15.37 18.21
CA GLN A 210 -3.40 -15.38 18.05
C GLN A 210 -4.04 -16.78 18.07
N ALA A 211 -3.28 -17.86 18.31
CA ALA A 211 -3.82 -19.24 18.41
C ALA A 211 -3.62 -19.85 19.81
N PRO A 212 -4.66 -20.40 20.50
CA PRO A 212 -6.11 -20.20 20.37
C PRO A 212 -6.72 -19.57 21.65
N MET A 213 -7.16 -18.31 21.57
CA MET A 213 -8.12 -17.72 22.54
C MET A 213 -9.59 -17.87 22.07
N ARG A 214 -9.84 -18.77 21.12
CA ARG A 214 -11.18 -19.13 20.62
C ARG A 214 -11.40 -20.65 20.66
N ALA A 215 -11.11 -21.25 21.81
CA ALA A 215 -11.45 -22.64 22.14
C ALA A 215 -12.02 -22.73 23.58
N ALA A 216 -12.87 -21.77 23.94
CA ALA A 216 -13.65 -21.79 25.18
C ALA A 216 -15.03 -21.18 24.88
N ALA A 217 -15.93 -21.99 24.34
CA ALA A 217 -17.37 -21.80 24.34
C ALA A 217 -18.03 -23.16 24.13
#